data_AF-C1NA05-F1
#
_entry.id   AF-C1NA05-F1
#
_cell.length_a   1.000
_cell.length_b   1.000
_cell.length_c   1.000
_cell.angle_alpha   90.00
_cell.angle_beta   90.00
_cell.angle_gamma   90.00
#
_symmetry.space_group_name_H-M   'P 1'
#
loop_
_entity.id
_entity.type
_entity.pdbx_description
1 polymer ?
#
loop_
_entity_poly.entity_id
_entity_poly.type
_entity_poly.pdbx_seq_one_letter_code
_entity_poly.pdbx_strand_id
1 'polypeptide(L)'
;MGAPPTKFPSGFDTSRVWSPAGGWFADPKAWKRNTAIGFLAAGAAAVAIFSYSRKVEQRPLSPTRRIPSQAWCDNFPEDAPKK
;
A
#
# COMPACT_ATOMS: atom_id res chain seq x y z
N MET A 1 -1.33 15.69 21.49
CA MET A 1 -0.51 16.80 22.03
C MET A 1 0.90 16.22 22.12
N GLY A 2 1.63 16.22 21.01
CA GLY A 2 3.02 15.81 20.98
C GLY A 2 3.89 16.78 21.76
N ALA A 3 5.03 16.30 22.23
CA ALA A 3 5.99 17.08 22.98
C ALA A 3 6.31 18.40 22.24
N PRO A 4 6.34 19.55 22.95
CA PRO A 4 6.72 20.81 22.33
C PRO A 4 8.14 20.68 21.74
N PRO A 5 8.48 21.47 20.71
CA PRO A 5 9.85 21.51 20.19
C PRO A 5 10.80 21.77 21.37
N THR A 6 11.58 20.76 21.72
CA THR A 6 12.46 20.82 22.87
C THR A 6 13.67 21.65 22.47
N LYS A 7 13.78 22.87 22.99
CA LYS A 7 15.08 23.52 23.09
C LYS A 7 15.94 22.62 23.96
N PHE A 8 16.88 21.90 23.36
CA PHE A 8 17.81 21.11 24.14
C PHE A 8 18.68 22.06 25.00
N PRO A 9 19.23 21.58 26.13
CA PRO A 9 20.10 22.39 27.00
C PRO A 9 21.29 23.02 26.25
N SER A 10 21.70 22.44 25.13
CA SER A 10 22.74 22.92 24.21
C SER A 10 22.32 24.11 23.33
N GLY A 11 21.08 24.61 23.42
CA GLY A 11 20.56 25.69 22.58
C GLY A 11 20.11 25.25 21.17
N PHE A 12 20.16 23.96 20.87
CA PHE A 12 19.70 23.43 19.58
C PHE A 12 18.17 23.41 19.48
N ASP A 13 17.62 24.05 18.45
CA ASP A 13 16.19 24.16 18.16
C ASP A 13 15.80 23.25 16.99
N THR A 14 15.15 22.13 17.31
CA THR A 14 14.71 21.13 16.33
C THR A 14 13.52 21.58 15.48
N SER A 15 12.79 22.61 15.88
CA SER A 15 11.58 23.05 15.15
C SER A 15 11.88 23.60 13.76
N ARG A 16 13.13 24.05 13.54
CA ARG A 16 13.60 24.65 12.28
C ARG A 16 14.14 23.63 11.29
N VAL A 17 14.35 22.40 11.74
CA VAL A 17 14.91 21.33 10.90
C VAL A 17 13.77 20.58 10.25
N TRP A 18 13.72 20.61 8.92
CA TRP A 18 12.76 19.84 8.14
C TRP A 18 13.42 18.59 7.54
N SER A 19 12.70 17.48 7.54
CA SER A 19 13.11 16.22 6.93
C SER A 19 11.89 15.57 6.26
N PRO A 20 12.08 14.88 5.12
CA PRO A 20 10.98 14.23 4.40
C PRO A 20 10.29 13.12 5.22
N ALA A 21 11.00 12.46 6.13
CA ALA A 21 10.42 11.44 7.02
C ALA A 21 9.71 12.03 8.26
N GLY A 22 9.80 13.35 8.45
CA GLY A 22 9.39 14.04 9.67
C GLY A 22 10.58 14.42 10.58
N GLY A 23 10.28 15.16 11.64
CA GLY A 23 11.25 15.59 12.66
C GLY A 23 11.26 14.69 13.89
N TRP A 24 11.97 15.13 14.93
CA TRP A 24 11.97 14.45 16.23
C TRP A 24 10.58 14.42 16.85
N PHE A 25 10.12 13.22 17.25
CA PHE A 25 8.82 12.99 17.91
C PHE A 25 7.62 13.62 17.18
N ALA A 26 7.58 13.49 15.85
CA ALA A 26 6.52 14.06 15.03
C ALA A 26 5.12 13.52 15.42
N ASP A 27 4.27 14.38 15.98
CA ASP A 27 2.83 14.15 16.23
C ASP A 27 1.99 15.20 15.47
N PRO A 28 1.87 15.08 14.14
CA PRO A 28 1.09 16.02 13.36
C PRO A 28 -0.40 15.89 13.71
N LYS A 29 -1.08 17.01 13.94
CA LYS A 29 -2.49 17.06 14.37
C LYS A 29 -3.44 16.23 13.50
N ALA A 30 -3.14 16.08 12.21
CA ALA A 30 -3.96 15.39 11.22
C ALA A 30 -3.41 14.00 10.82
N TRP A 31 -2.60 13.34 11.66
CA TRP A 31 -1.95 12.07 11.32
C TRP A 31 -2.96 11.01 10.82
N LYS A 32 -4.11 10.86 11.49
CA LYS A 32 -5.15 9.88 11.13
C LYS A 32 -5.68 10.08 9.71
N ARG A 33 -6.01 11.33 9.37
CA ARG A 33 -6.52 11.68 8.03
C ARG A 33 -5.45 11.44 6.97
N ASN A 34 -4.21 11.85 7.23
CA ASN A 34 -3.12 11.71 6.26
C ASN A 34 -2.79 10.23 6.02
N THR A 35 -2.78 9.41 7.07
CA THR A 35 -2.62 7.95 6.96
C THR A 35 -3.77 7.32 6.18
N ALA A 36 -5.02 7.74 6.42
CA ALA A 36 -6.17 7.25 5.66
C ALA A 36 -6.05 7.56 4.15
N ILE A 37 -5.61 8.77 3.80
CA ILE A 37 -5.35 9.16 2.40
C ILE A 37 -4.23 8.30 1.81
N GLY A 38 -3.14 8.06 2.55
CA GLY A 38 -2.04 7.20 2.11
C GLY A 38 -2.48 5.77 1.82
N PHE A 39 -3.26 5.16 2.72
CA PHE A 39 -3.84 3.83 2.49
C PHE A 39 -4.83 3.80 1.33
N LEU A 40 -5.63 4.85 1.16
CA LEU A 40 -6.57 4.94 0.04
C LEU A 40 -5.82 5.00 -1.30
N ALA A 41 -4.76 5.80 -1.39
CA ALA A 41 -3.91 5.88 -2.59
C ALA A 41 -3.21 4.54 -2.87
N ALA A 42 -2.61 3.91 -1.85
CA ALA A 42 -1.97 2.61 -1.98
C ALA A 42 -2.97 1.50 -2.38
N GLY A 43 -4.17 1.51 -1.79
CA GLY A 43 -5.25 0.58 -2.11
C GLY A 43 -5.75 0.75 -3.54
N ALA A 44 -5.96 1.99 -4.00
CA ALA A 44 -6.36 2.26 -5.38
C ALA A 44 -5.29 1.77 -6.38
N ALA A 45 -4.02 2.03 -6.11
CA ALA A 45 -2.92 1.52 -6.93
C ALA A 45 -2.87 0.00 -6.94
N ALA A 46 -3.00 -0.65 -5.77
CA ALA A 46 -3.02 -2.11 -5.66
C ALA A 46 -4.18 -2.73 -6.45
N VAL A 47 -5.38 -2.15 -6.39
CA VAL A 47 -6.54 -2.62 -7.17
C VAL A 47 -6.31 -2.47 -8.67
N ALA A 48 -5.73 -1.36 -9.11
CA ALA A 48 -5.41 -1.13 -10.53
C ALA A 48 -4.37 -2.14 -11.05
N ILE A 49 -3.27 -2.32 -10.31
CA ILE A 49 -2.21 -3.28 -10.65
C ILE A 49 -2.77 -4.69 -10.66
N PHE A 50 -3.54 -5.07 -9.63
CA PHE A 50 -4.17 -6.38 -9.55
C PHE A 50 -5.12 -6.63 -10.73
N SER A 51 -5.97 -5.64 -11.06
CA SER A 51 -6.92 -5.72 -12.18
C SER A 51 -6.22 -5.85 -13.54
N TYR A 52 -5.06 -5.23 -13.71
CA TYR A 52 -4.25 -5.39 -14.91
C TYR A 52 -3.56 -6.76 -14.93
N SER A 53 -2.92 -7.15 -13.81
CA SER A 53 -2.21 -8.42 -13.66
C SER A 53 -3.12 -9.60 -13.98
N ARG A 54 -4.35 -9.65 -13.45
CA ARG A 54 -5.30 -10.73 -13.72
C ARG A 54 -5.73 -10.86 -15.18
N LYS A 55 -5.71 -9.75 -15.94
CA LYS A 55 -6.09 -9.74 -17.37
C LYS A 55 -4.95 -10.27 -18.25
N VAL A 56 -3.71 -10.04 -17.85
CA VAL A 56 -2.51 -10.41 -18.61
C VAL A 56 -1.99 -11.79 -18.22
N GLU A 57 -2.27 -12.26 -17.00
CA GLU A 57 -1.89 -13.60 -16.55
C GLU A 57 -2.39 -14.67 -17.53
N GLN A 58 -1.49 -15.50 -18.04
CA GLN A 58 -1.79 -16.62 -18.93
C GLN A 58 -1.48 -17.93 -18.20
N ARG A 59 -2.39 -18.91 -18.26
CA ARG A 59 -2.18 -20.22 -17.67
C ARG A 59 -2.13 -21.28 -18.77
N PRO A 60 -0.96 -21.87 -19.05
CA PRO A 60 -0.82 -22.87 -20.11
C PRO A 60 -1.37 -24.24 -19.71
N LEU A 61 -1.57 -24.49 -18.41
CA LEU A 61 -2.05 -25.77 -17.89
C LEU A 61 -3.35 -25.57 -17.13
N SER A 62 -4.27 -26.52 -17.32
CA SER A 62 -5.46 -26.61 -16.51
C SER A 62 -5.10 -27.03 -15.08
N PRO A 63 -5.79 -26.48 -14.08
CA PRO A 63 -5.45 -26.72 -12.70
C PRO A 63 -5.95 -28.10 -12.22
N THR A 64 -5.06 -28.90 -11.64
CA THR A 64 -5.38 -30.25 -11.11
C THR A 64 -6.25 -30.23 -9.85
N ARG A 65 -6.34 -29.09 -9.16
CA ARG A 65 -7.11 -28.88 -7.93
C ARG A 65 -7.72 -27.49 -7.90
N ARG A 66 -8.66 -27.25 -6.99
CA ARG A 66 -9.18 -25.90 -6.75
C ARG A 66 -8.07 -25.01 -6.17
N ILE A 67 -7.86 -23.85 -6.77
CA ILE A 67 -6.87 -22.85 -6.36
C ILE A 67 -7.59 -21.50 -6.25
N PRO A 68 -7.48 -20.76 -5.14
CA PRO A 68 -8.22 -19.51 -4.94
C PRO A 68 -8.05 -18.49 -6.08
N SER A 69 -6.85 -18.39 -6.66
CA SER A 69 -6.55 -17.49 -7.77
C SER A 69 -7.29 -17.85 -9.07
N GLN A 70 -7.92 -19.02 -9.17
CA GLN A 70 -8.83 -19.34 -10.28
C GLN A 70 -10.02 -18.40 -10.32
N ALA A 71 -10.54 -17.94 -9.18
CA ALA A 71 -11.73 -17.08 -9.17
C ALA A 71 -11.51 -15.78 -9.95
N TRP A 72 -10.25 -15.33 -10.05
CA TRP A 72 -9.91 -14.00 -10.57
C TRP A 72 -9.14 -14.05 -11.89
N CYS A 73 -8.70 -15.23 -12.36
CA CYS A 73 -8.03 -15.38 -13.65
C CYS A 73 -8.95 -16.10 -14.62
N ASP A 74 -9.01 -15.62 -15.86
CA ASP A 74 -9.94 -16.12 -16.88
C ASP A 74 -9.22 -16.71 -18.11
N ASN A 75 -7.91 -16.50 -18.24
CA ASN A 75 -7.10 -16.99 -19.36
C ASN A 75 -6.59 -18.42 -19.09
N PHE A 76 -7.49 -19.39 -19.18
CA PHE A 76 -7.14 -20.81 -19.20
C PHE A 76 -7.10 -21.37 -20.62
N PRO A 77 -6.46 -22.52 -20.84
CA PRO A 77 -6.51 -23.23 -22.12
C PRO A 77 -7.96 -23.62 -22.47
N GLU A 78 -8.28 -23.75 -23.76
CA GLU A 78 -9.64 -24.06 -24.23
C GLU A 78 -10.15 -25.44 -23.75
N ASP A 79 -9.23 -26.37 -23.50
CA ASP A 79 -9.47 -27.70 -22.94
C ASP A 79 -9.65 -27.70 -21.41
N ALA A 80 -9.54 -26.54 -20.75
CA ALA A 80 -9.74 -26.46 -19.31
C ALA A 80 -11.20 -26.76 -18.92
N PRO A 81 -11.42 -27.47 -17.79
CA PRO A 81 -12.77 -27.68 -17.28
C PRO A 81 -13.42 -26.32 -16.99
N LYS A 82 -14.61 -26.09 -17.57
CA LYS A 82 -15.39 -24.86 -17.32
C LYS A 82 -15.71 -24.77 -15.83
N LYS A 83 -15.50 -23.58 -15.26
CA LYS A 83 -15.73 -23.25 -13.84
C LYS A 83 -17.12 -23.65 -13.35
#